data_AF-A0A7W0U7D3-F1
#
_entry.id   AF-A0A7W0U7D3-F1
#
_cell.length_a   1.000
_cell.length_b   1.000
_cell.length_c   1.000
_cell.angle_alpha   90.00
_cell.angle_beta   90.00
_cell.angle_gamma   90.00
#
_symmetry.space_group_name_H-M   'P 1'
#
loop_
_entity.id
_entity.type
_entity.pdbx_description
1 polymer ?
#
loop_
_entity_poly.entity_id
_entity_poly.type
_entity_poly.pdbx_seq_one_letter_code
_entity_poly.pdbx_strand_id
1 'polypeptide(L)' 'MVKGKRVTCEDCYFKQNMLCALELSAPCVTFRSAEQGLRPERQLSFVFRTQRTRTAYAFPQPPVAAR' A
#
# COMPACT_ATOMS: atom_id res chain seq x y z
N MET A 1 -7.36 -3.58 -27.45
CA MET A 1 -6.36 -4.23 -26.58
C MET A 1 -5.13 -3.33 -26.53
N VAL A 2 -4.87 -2.65 -25.40
CA VAL A 2 -3.65 -1.82 -25.28
C VAL A 2 -2.46 -2.77 -25.24
N LYS A 3 -1.64 -2.76 -26.31
CA LYS A 3 -0.35 -3.44 -26.32
C LYS A 3 0.47 -2.84 -25.19
N GLY A 4 0.70 -3.59 -24.11
CA GLY A 4 1.48 -3.11 -22.98
C GLY A 4 2.84 -2.63 -23.48
N LYS A 5 3.12 -1.33 -23.35
CA LYS A 5 4.44 -0.79 -23.66
C LYS A 5 5.46 -1.53 -22.80
N ARG A 6 6.56 -1.98 -23.39
CA ARG A 6 7.68 -2.55 -22.64
C ARG A 6 8.24 -1.44 -21.77
N VAL A 7 8.01 -1.54 -20.47
CA VAL A 7 8.44 -0.54 -19.50
C VAL A 7 9.94 -0.69 -19.29
N THR A 8 10.68 0.41 -19.33
CA THR A 8 12.13 0.43 -19.15
C THR A 8 12.52 1.22 -17.91
N CYS A 9 13.80 1.15 -17.49
CA CYS A 9 14.26 1.95 -16.36
C CYS A 9 14.15 3.46 -16.61
N GLU A 10 14.15 3.91 -17.87
CA GLU A 10 13.95 5.32 -18.25
C GLU A 10 12.56 5.85 -17.85
N ASP A 11 11.56 4.96 -17.77
CA ASP A 11 10.21 5.28 -17.32
C ASP A 11 10.08 5.25 -15.78
N CYS A 12 11.17 4.92 -15.07
CA CYS A 12 11.19 4.80 -13.63
C CYS A 12 11.36 6.17 -12.96
N TYR A 13 10.53 6.45 -11.97
CA TYR A 13 10.63 7.62 -11.11
C TYR A 13 12.06 7.81 -10.55
N PHE A 14 12.71 6.75 -10.09
CA PHE A 14 14.05 6.85 -9.51
C PHE A 14 15.11 7.24 -10.55
N LYS A 15 15.01 6.75 -11.80
CA LYS A 15 15.98 7.08 -12.86
C LYS A 15 15.86 8.54 -13.30
N GLN A 16 14.63 9.01 -13.50
CA GLN A 16 14.35 10.40 -13.87
C GLN A 16 14.81 11.41 -12.80
N ASN A 17 14.83 10.99 -11.53
CA ASN A 17 15.32 11.81 -10.41
C ASN A 17 16.79 11.54 -10.06
N MET A 18 17.53 10.74 -10.84
CA MET A 18 18.92 10.34 -10.55
C MET A 18 19.11 9.66 -9.18
N LEU A 19 18.07 9.00 -8.68
CA LEU A 19 18.03 8.24 -7.41
C LEU A 19 18.09 6.73 -7.63
N CYS A 20 18.17 6.26 -8.87
CA CYS A 20 18.24 4.83 -9.17
C CYS A 20 19.65 4.30 -8.88
N ALA A 21 19.76 3.31 -8.01
CA ALA A 21 21.04 2.71 -7.64
C ALA A 21 21.62 1.76 -8.73
N LEU A 22 20.84 1.44 -9.76
CA LEU A 22 21.18 0.44 -10.78
C LEU A 22 21.26 1.07 -12.17
N GLU A 23 22.34 0.78 -12.90
CA GLU A 23 22.51 1.15 -14.30
C GLU A 23 22.03 0.01 -15.22
N LEU A 24 20.71 -0.15 -15.33
CA LEU A 24 20.06 -1.20 -16.12
C LEU A 24 19.19 -0.59 -17.22
N SER A 25 19.13 -1.25 -18.38
CA SER A 25 18.17 -0.94 -19.45
C SER A 25 16.78 -1.54 -19.18
N ALA A 26 16.73 -2.63 -18.43
CA ALA A 26 15.52 -3.28 -17.95
C ALA A 26 14.92 -2.55 -16.73
N PRO A 27 13.61 -2.71 -16.43
CA PRO A 27 13.02 -2.13 -15.23
C PRO A 27 13.74 -2.66 -13.98
N CYS A 28 14.13 -1.74 -13.09
CA CYS A 28 14.81 -2.09 -11.86
C CYS A 28 13.88 -2.82 -10.87
N VAL A 29 14.45 -3.51 -9.89
CA VAL A 29 13.68 -4.25 -8.86
C VAL A 29 12.77 -3.35 -8.01
N THR A 30 13.09 -2.06 -7.93
CA THR A 30 12.29 -1.03 -7.25
C THR A 30 11.47 -0.18 -8.22
N PHE A 31 11.22 -0.67 -9.45
CA PHE A 31 10.53 0.09 -10.48
C PHE A 31 9.21 0.67 -9.97
N ARG A 32 9.12 2.00 -10.05
CA ARG A 32 7.90 2.79 -9.85
C ARG A 32 7.72 3.68 -11.07
N SER A 33 6.50 3.73 -11.62
CA SER A 33 6.23 4.59 -12.77
C SER A 33 6.40 6.06 -12.39
N ALA A 34 7.02 6.83 -13.29
CA ALA A 34 7.17 8.27 -13.11
C ALA A 34 5.84 8.99 -12.87
N GLU A 35 4.78 8.57 -13.57
CA GLU A 35 3.42 9.12 -13.45
C GLU A 35 2.81 8.96 -12.05
N GLN A 36 3.13 7.87 -11.34
CA GLN A 36 2.60 7.61 -10.00
C GLN A 36 3.40 8.35 -8.91
N GLY A 37 4.70 8.56 -9.14
CA GLY A 37 5.63 9.10 -8.16
C GLY A 37 5.77 8.22 -6.91
N LEU A 38 6.16 8.84 -5.79
CA LEU A 38 6.26 8.20 -4.46
C LEU A 38 4.99 8.41 -3.62
N ARG A 39 3.81 8.47 -4.26
CA ARG A 39 2.56 8.65 -3.53
C ARG A 39 2.19 7.34 -2.84
N PRO A 40 2.07 7.32 -1.50
CA PRO A 40 1.54 6.15 -0.82
C PRO A 40 0.10 5.93 -1.28
N GLU A 41 -0.30 4.67 -1.34
CA GLU A 41 -1.69 4.34 -1.59
C GLU A 41 -2.55 4.89 -0.46
N ARG A 42 -3.78 5.34 -0.77
CA ARG A 42 -4.66 5.90 0.26
C ARG A 42 -5.01 4.79 1.24
N GLN A 43 -4.52 4.90 2.46
CA GLN A 43 -4.92 4.01 3.55
C GLN A 43 -6.45 4.10 3.73
N LEU A 44 -7.10 2.94 3.86
CA LEU A 44 -8.53 2.88 4.13
C LEU A 44 -8.84 3.53 5.49
N SER A 45 -9.91 4.32 5.54
CA SER A 45 -10.39 4.91 6.78
C SER A 45 -11.10 3.86 7.63
N PHE A 46 -10.84 3.85 8.94
CA PHE A 46 -11.64 3.06 9.87
C PHE A 46 -13.07 3.59 9.91
N VAL A 47 -14.05 2.69 9.76
CA VAL A 47 -15.47 3.00 9.93
C VAL A 47 -15.92 2.42 11.26
N PHE A 48 -16.15 3.28 12.24
CA PHE A 48 -16.72 2.88 13.52
C PHE A 48 -18.19 2.52 13.35
N ARG A 49 -18.58 1.32 13.78
CA ARG A 49 -19.98 0.90 13.85
C ARG A 49 -20.53 1.24 15.23
N THR A 50 -21.61 2.01 15.29
CA THR A 50 -22.28 2.40 16.56
C THR A 50 -22.90 1.21 17.27
N GLN A 51 -23.32 0.17 16.54
CA GLN A 51 -23.85 -1.05 17.12
C GLN A 51 -22.75 -2.10 17.26
N ARG A 52 -22.46 -2.52 18.50
CA ARG A 52 -21.60 -3.66 18.77
C ARG A 52 -22.28 -4.92 18.23
N THR A 53 -21.81 -5.43 17.09
CA THR A 53 -22.09 -6.82 16.72
C THR A 53 -21.44 -7.70 17.79
N ARG A 54 -22.23 -8.47 18.55
CA ARG A 54 -21.66 -9.55 19.38
C ARG A 54 -20.98 -10.52 18.43
N THR A 55 -19.66 -10.56 18.45
CA THR A 55 -18.89 -11.56 17.71
C THR A 55 -19.22 -12.93 18.31
N ALA A 56 -19.31 -13.97 17.45
CA ALA A 56 -19.53 -15.35 17.92
C ALA A 56 -18.44 -15.80 18.91
N TYR A 57 -17.26 -15.18 18.85
CA TYR A 57 -16.09 -15.47 19.70
C TYR A 57 -15.83 -14.41 20.77
N ALA A 58 -16.86 -13.71 21.26
CA ALA A 58 -16.67 -12.74 22.34
C ALA A 58 -16.18 -13.45 23.62
N PHE A 59 -15.06 -12.98 24.17
CA PHE A 59 -14.53 -13.49 25.44
C PHE A 59 -15.46 -13.14 26.61
N PRO A 60 -15.61 -14.05 27.59
CA PRO A 60 -16.38 -13.78 28.80
C PRO A 60 -15.81 -12.56 29.53
N GLN A 61 -16.69 -11.65 29.95
CA GLN A 61 -16.28 -10.49 30.73
C GLN A 61 -15.91 -10.97 32.15
N PRO A 62 -14.83 -10.46 32.74
CA PRO A 62 -14.53 -10.77 34.14
C PRO A 62 -15.66 -10.26 35.04
N PRO A 63 -15.97 -10.96 36.15
CA PRO A 63 -16.97 -10.49 37.08
C PRO A 63 -16.53 -9.15 37.66
N VAL A 64 -17.43 -8.16 37.61
CA VAL A 64 -17.22 -6.86 38.23
C VAL A 64 -17.32 -7.09 39.74
N ALA A 65 -16.20 -6.99 40.46
CA ALA A 65 -16.23 -7.02 41.92
C ALA A 65 -17.09 -5.85 42.42
N ALA A 66 -18.18 -6.16 43.12
CA ALA A 66 -18.96 -5.16 43.83
C ALA A 66 -18.06 -4.54 44.91
N ARG A 67 -17.95 -3.21 44.89
CA ARG A 67 -17.34 -2.43 45.97
C ARG A 67 -18.30 -2.32 47.14
#